data_AF-A0A7E6ECN0-F1
#
_entry.id   AF-A0A7E6ECN0-F1
#
_cell.length_a   1.000
_cell.length_b   1.000
_cell.length_c   1.000
_cell.angle_alpha   90.00
_cell.angle_beta   90.00
_cell.angle_gamma   90.00
#
_symmetry.space_group_name_H-M   'P 1'
#
loop_
_entity.id
_entity.type
_entity.pdbx_description
1 polymer ?
#
loop_
_entity_poly.entity_id
_entity_poly.type
_entity_poly.pdbx_seq_one_letter_code
_entity_poly.pdbx_strand_id
1 'polypeptide(L)'
;MLTLQNWLSFYEKNYEFVGKVIGRFYGEDGLPTPELTQVEAKISKGLEAKTRALEEKHKFPPCNSEWSSARGSRFWCSPNSGGVSRDWTGVPRKLYKPGAKEPHCVCVRTTGPPSDQALDNPAHRNRGDLDHPNLEEYTGCPPVSMACSFPL
;
A
#
# COMPACT_ATOMS: atom_id res chain seq x y z
N MET A 1 1.29 -10.05 -14.91
CA MET A 1 2.01 -11.23 -14.36
C MET A 1 1.31 -11.79 -13.12
N LEU A 2 1.05 -11.02 -12.06
CA LEU A 2 0.32 -11.55 -10.88
C LEU A 2 -1.06 -12.11 -11.20
N THR A 3 -1.80 -11.54 -12.15
CA THR A 3 -3.08 -12.09 -12.62
C THR A 3 -2.92 -13.49 -13.23
N LEU A 4 -1.85 -13.73 -14.00
CA LEU A 4 -1.56 -15.04 -14.57
C LEU A 4 -1.21 -16.05 -13.48
N GLN A 5 -0.44 -15.64 -12.46
CA GLN A 5 -0.17 -16.49 -11.29
C GLN A 5 -1.46 -16.88 -10.56
N ASN A 6 -2.37 -15.92 -10.37
CA ASN A 6 -3.66 -16.21 -9.72
C ASN A 6 -4.49 -17.22 -10.53
N TRP A 7 -4.50 -17.09 -11.87
CA TRP A 7 -5.17 -18.06 -12.73
C TRP A 7 -4.51 -19.43 -12.67
N LEU A 8 -3.18 -19.50 -12.73
CA LEU A 8 -2.45 -20.75 -12.60
C LEU A 8 -2.79 -21.45 -11.29
N SER A 9 -2.67 -20.75 -10.15
CA SER A 9 -3.01 -21.30 -8.83
C SER A 9 -4.49 -21.67 -8.70
N PHE A 10 -5.40 -20.94 -9.37
CA PHE A 10 -6.80 -21.32 -9.44
C PHE A 10 -6.98 -22.65 -10.18
N TYR A 11 -6.37 -22.83 -11.35
CA TYR A 11 -6.51 -24.08 -12.10
C TYR A 11 -5.84 -25.27 -11.40
N GLU A 12 -4.62 -25.09 -10.86
CA GLU A 12 -3.92 -26.13 -10.10
C GLU A 12 -4.70 -26.60 -8.86
N LYS A 13 -5.45 -25.70 -8.23
CA LYS A 13 -6.26 -26.04 -7.05
C LYS A 13 -7.58 -26.74 -7.41
N ASN A 14 -8.19 -26.37 -8.54
CA ASN A 14 -9.57 -26.76 -8.85
C ASN A 14 -9.67 -27.85 -9.93
N TYR A 15 -8.57 -28.20 -10.61
CA TYR A 15 -8.55 -29.16 -11.70
C TYR A 15 -7.39 -30.15 -11.53
N GLU A 16 -7.60 -31.37 -12.01
CA GLU A 16 -6.55 -32.38 -12.04
C GLU A 16 -5.46 -32.00 -13.05
N PHE A 17 -4.22 -32.06 -12.60
CA PHE A 17 -3.06 -31.79 -13.45
C PHE A 17 -2.78 -33.00 -14.35
N VAL A 18 -2.95 -32.82 -15.66
CA VAL A 18 -2.77 -33.89 -16.66
C VAL A 18 -1.46 -33.80 -17.45
N GLY A 19 -0.71 -32.70 -17.31
CA GLY A 19 0.57 -32.51 -18.01
C GLY A 19 0.88 -31.07 -18.37
N LYS A 20 1.95 -30.89 -19.15
CA LYS A 20 2.45 -29.59 -19.61
C LYS A 20 2.18 -29.43 -21.10
N VAL A 21 1.90 -28.19 -21.52
CA VAL A 21 1.72 -27.85 -22.94
C VAL A 21 3.08 -27.49 -23.54
N ILE A 22 3.48 -28.24 -24.57
CA ILE A 22 4.67 -27.95 -25.38
C ILE A 22 4.48 -26.59 -26.06
N GLY A 23 5.49 -25.72 -25.95
CA GLY A 23 5.49 -24.40 -26.57
C GLY A 23 6.28 -23.39 -25.77
N ARG A 24 5.68 -22.20 -25.56
CA ARG A 24 6.36 -21.03 -25.02
C ARG A 24 6.98 -21.23 -23.63
N PHE A 25 6.44 -22.12 -22.81
CA PHE A 25 6.88 -22.29 -21.42
C PHE A 25 7.59 -23.63 -21.18
N TYR A 26 7.24 -24.67 -21.93
CA TYR A 26 7.84 -26.00 -21.81
C TYR A 26 8.25 -26.56 -23.17
N GLY A 27 9.43 -27.16 -23.24
CA GLY A 27 9.93 -27.84 -24.43
C GLY A 27 9.26 -29.20 -24.67
N GLU A 28 9.61 -29.84 -25.80
CA GLU A 28 9.20 -31.21 -26.12
C GLU A 28 9.71 -32.25 -25.10
N ASP A 29 10.83 -31.94 -24.43
CA ASP A 29 11.41 -32.70 -23.32
C ASP A 29 10.67 -32.48 -21.97
N GLY A 30 9.66 -31.61 -21.95
CA GLY A 30 8.91 -31.23 -20.75
C GLY A 30 9.68 -30.31 -19.80
N LEU A 31 10.87 -29.85 -20.18
CA LEU A 31 11.71 -28.95 -19.39
C LEU A 31 11.26 -27.49 -19.55
N PRO A 32 11.43 -26.66 -18.51
CA PRO A 32 11.21 -25.22 -18.60
C PRO A 32 12.05 -24.56 -19.70
N THR A 33 11.42 -23.68 -20.45
CA THR A 33 12.11 -22.77 -21.38
C THR A 33 12.66 -21.54 -20.64
N PRO A 34 13.63 -20.81 -21.22
CA PRO A 34 14.09 -19.52 -20.66
C PRO A 34 12.96 -18.51 -20.45
N GLU A 35 11.94 -18.52 -21.30
CA GLU A 35 10.74 -17.70 -21.17
C GLU A 35 9.98 -17.95 -19.86
N LEU A 36 9.85 -19.20 -19.42
CA LEU A 36 9.19 -19.54 -18.16
C LEU A 36 9.95 -18.91 -16.98
N THR A 37 11.27 -19.08 -16.94
CA THR A 37 12.14 -18.50 -15.91
C THR A 37 11.99 -16.97 -15.83
N GLN A 38 11.91 -16.29 -16.98
CA GLN A 38 11.69 -14.84 -17.01
C GLN A 38 10.32 -14.43 -16.47
N VAL A 39 9.26 -15.20 -16.77
CA VAL A 39 7.91 -14.94 -16.28
C VAL A 39 7.83 -15.17 -14.78
N GLU A 40 8.38 -16.27 -14.28
CA GLU A 40 8.46 -16.59 -12.85
C GLU A 40 9.21 -15.48 -12.08
N ALA A 41 10.33 -15.00 -12.61
CA ALA A 41 11.07 -13.89 -12.01
C ALA A 41 10.22 -12.60 -11.93
N LYS A 42 9.42 -12.30 -12.97
CA LYS A 42 8.49 -11.15 -12.96
C LYS A 42 7.35 -11.34 -11.96
N ILE A 43 6.85 -12.56 -11.80
CA ILE A 43 5.83 -12.90 -10.80
C ILE A 43 6.39 -12.69 -9.40
N SER A 44 7.58 -13.23 -9.11
CA SER A 44 8.26 -13.06 -7.82
C SER A 44 8.43 -11.59 -7.44
N LYS A 45 9.00 -10.78 -8.34
CA LYS A 45 9.12 -9.32 -8.14
C LYS A 45 7.77 -8.63 -7.92
N GLY A 46 6.73 -9.08 -8.62
CA GLY A 46 5.37 -8.57 -8.44
C GLY A 46 4.82 -8.89 -7.04
N LEU A 47 5.07 -10.10 -6.52
CA LEU A 47 4.62 -10.52 -5.19
C LEU A 47 5.32 -9.69 -4.11
N GLU A 48 6.63 -9.51 -4.21
CA GLU A 48 7.39 -8.64 -3.31
C GLU A 48 6.86 -7.21 -3.32
N ALA A 49 6.59 -6.65 -4.50
CA ALA A 49 6.01 -5.31 -4.63
C ALA A 49 4.60 -5.23 -4.02
N LYS A 50 3.79 -6.27 -4.17
CA LYS A 50 2.45 -6.35 -3.56
C LYS A 50 2.55 -6.39 -2.04
N THR A 51 3.45 -7.20 -1.48
CA THR A 51 3.68 -7.26 -0.02
C THR A 51 4.11 -5.91 0.53
N ARG A 52 5.10 -5.26 -0.10
CA ARG A 52 5.57 -3.93 0.31
C ARG A 52 4.46 -2.87 0.24
N ALA A 53 3.63 -2.91 -0.80
CA ALA A 53 2.50 -2.01 -0.93
C ALA A 53 1.43 -2.25 0.15
N LEU A 54 1.23 -3.49 0.59
CA LEU A 54 0.33 -3.81 1.70
C LEU A 54 0.90 -3.31 3.03
N GLU A 55 2.18 -3.54 3.32
CA GLU A 55 2.85 -3.04 4.53
C GLU A 55 2.75 -1.51 4.61
N GLU A 56 3.05 -0.83 3.50
CA GLU A 56 2.93 0.63 3.42
C GLU A 56 1.47 1.09 3.59
N LYS A 57 0.50 0.36 3.03
CA LYS A 57 -0.93 0.65 3.22
C LYS A 57 -1.36 0.45 4.67
N HIS A 58 -0.82 -0.53 5.38
CA HIS A 58 -1.11 -0.74 6.80
C HIS A 58 -0.52 0.38 7.68
N LYS A 59 0.69 0.83 7.33
CA LYS A 59 1.37 1.94 8.01
C LYS A 59 0.71 3.30 7.73
N PHE A 60 0.41 3.56 6.46
CA PHE A 60 -0.16 4.80 5.94
C PHE A 60 -1.45 4.52 5.15
N PRO A 61 -2.53 4.12 5.84
CA PRO A 61 -3.79 3.85 5.16
C PRO A 61 -4.33 5.13 4.51
N PRO A 62 -4.90 5.04 3.30
CA PRO A 62 -5.53 6.18 2.65
C PRO A 62 -6.61 6.83 3.53
N CYS A 63 -6.69 8.17 3.49
CA CYS A 63 -7.78 8.89 4.14
C CYS A 63 -9.13 8.52 3.54
N ASN A 64 -10.19 8.67 4.33
CA ASN A 64 -11.51 8.84 3.75
C ASN A 64 -11.59 10.24 3.10
N SER A 65 -12.36 10.35 2.02
CA SER A 65 -12.50 11.61 1.28
C SER A 65 -13.93 11.83 0.81
N GLU A 66 -14.36 13.09 0.83
CA GLU A 66 -15.60 13.54 0.20
C GLU A 66 -15.31 14.83 -0.57
N TRP A 67 -16.03 15.03 -1.67
CA TRP A 67 -16.01 16.29 -2.41
C TRP A 67 -17.43 16.67 -2.80
N SER A 68 -17.74 17.96 -2.73
CA SER A 68 -18.96 18.51 -3.30
C SER A 68 -18.73 19.94 -3.78
N SER A 69 -19.46 20.35 -4.81
CA SER A 69 -19.40 21.73 -5.32
C SER A 69 -19.77 22.80 -4.28
N ALA A 70 -20.58 22.46 -3.27
CA ALA A 70 -20.97 23.40 -2.22
C ALA A 70 -19.95 23.51 -1.08
N ARG A 71 -19.19 22.45 -0.78
CA ARG A 71 -18.31 22.35 0.40
C ARG A 71 -16.83 22.20 0.09
N GLY A 72 -16.47 22.00 -1.18
CA GLY A 72 -15.12 21.64 -1.60
C GLY A 72 -14.73 20.22 -1.14
N SER A 73 -13.43 20.03 -0.92
CA SER A 73 -12.84 18.74 -0.54
C SER A 73 -12.79 18.58 0.97
N ARG A 74 -13.01 17.37 1.49
CA ARG A 74 -12.75 17.04 2.89
C ARG A 74 -12.07 15.68 2.99
N PHE A 75 -11.04 15.62 3.82
CA PHE A 75 -10.35 14.38 4.20
C PHE A 75 -10.54 14.12 5.69
N TRP A 76 -10.70 12.87 6.07
CA TRP A 76 -10.70 12.50 7.49
C TRP A 76 -10.16 11.11 7.73
N CYS A 77 -9.72 10.91 8.95
CA CYS A 77 -9.25 9.64 9.46
C CYS A 77 -10.24 9.09 10.48
N SER A 78 -10.37 7.77 10.50
CA SER A 78 -11.14 7.02 11.48
C SER A 78 -10.42 5.70 11.78
N PRO A 79 -10.89 4.90 12.75
CA PRO A 79 -10.40 3.54 12.97
C PRO A 79 -10.51 2.64 11.73
N ASN A 80 -11.34 3.02 10.74
CA ASN A 80 -11.53 2.33 9.48
C ASN A 80 -11.31 3.30 8.31
N SER A 81 -10.11 3.33 7.74
CA SER A 81 -9.78 4.21 6.60
C SER A 81 -8.98 3.43 5.56
N GLY A 82 -9.25 3.66 4.28
CA GLY A 82 -8.54 2.99 3.18
C GLY A 82 -8.72 1.46 3.14
N GLY A 83 -9.75 0.92 3.79
CA GLY A 83 -9.97 -0.52 3.94
C GLY A 83 -9.03 -1.20 4.94
N VAL A 84 -8.45 -0.44 5.87
CA VAL A 84 -7.65 -0.95 6.99
C VAL A 84 -8.36 -0.62 8.30
N SER A 85 -8.58 -1.65 9.13
CA SER A 85 -9.11 -1.52 10.50
C SER A 85 -7.95 -1.48 11.49
N ARG A 86 -8.02 -0.58 12.47
CA ARG A 86 -6.94 -0.28 13.43
C ARG A 86 -7.52 0.29 14.73
N ASP A 87 -6.71 0.27 15.79
CA ASP A 87 -7.02 0.77 17.14
C ASP A 87 -6.75 2.27 17.34
N TRP A 88 -6.30 2.97 16.30
CA TRP A 88 -6.03 4.41 16.31
C TRP A 88 -6.65 5.14 15.12
N THR A 89 -6.99 6.42 15.32
CA THR A 89 -7.57 7.27 14.27
C THR A 89 -6.49 8.01 13.49
N GLY A 90 -5.62 8.74 14.19
CA GLY A 90 -4.56 9.54 13.57
C GLY A 90 -5.08 10.77 12.81
N VAL A 91 -4.20 11.36 12.01
CA VAL A 91 -4.45 12.65 11.35
C VAL A 91 -4.17 12.58 9.85
N PRO A 92 -4.90 13.34 9.00
CA PRO A 92 -4.62 13.42 7.58
C PRO A 92 -3.27 14.10 7.31
N ARG A 93 -2.46 13.49 6.43
CA ARG A 93 -1.20 14.05 5.91
C ARG A 93 -1.08 13.80 4.41
N LYS A 94 -0.29 14.63 3.74
CA LYS A 94 0.16 14.41 2.37
C LYS A 94 1.37 13.48 2.40
N LEU A 95 1.28 12.33 1.75
CA LEU A 95 2.41 11.42 1.55
C LEU A 95 2.94 11.57 0.12
N TYR A 96 4.20 11.97 0.00
CA TYR A 96 4.90 12.05 -1.27
C TYR A 96 5.61 10.74 -1.57
N LYS A 97 5.39 10.20 -2.77
CA LYS A 97 6.09 9.02 -3.26
C LYS A 97 6.94 9.38 -4.46
N PRO A 98 8.19 8.90 -4.56
CA PRO A 98 9.00 9.06 -5.75
C PRO A 98 8.24 8.58 -6.99
N GLY A 99 8.17 9.43 -8.03
CA GLY A 99 7.47 9.12 -9.28
C GLY A 99 5.95 9.38 -9.29
N ALA A 100 5.33 9.71 -8.15
CA ALA A 100 3.95 10.19 -8.12
C ALA A 100 3.88 11.68 -8.48
N LYS A 101 2.90 12.08 -9.31
CA LYS A 101 2.69 13.49 -9.68
C LYS A 101 2.10 14.32 -8.54
N GLU A 102 1.26 13.70 -7.73
CA GLU A 102 0.54 14.34 -6.63
C GLU A 102 0.70 13.54 -5.35
N PRO A 103 0.75 14.21 -4.18
CA PRO A 103 0.73 13.54 -2.90
C PRO A 103 -0.62 12.88 -2.66
N HIS A 104 -0.59 11.77 -1.92
CA HIS A 104 -1.81 11.07 -1.52
C HIS A 104 -2.17 11.42 -0.09
N CYS A 105 -3.46 11.53 0.23
CA CYS A 105 -3.89 11.65 1.62
C CYS A 105 -3.74 10.31 2.33
N VAL A 106 -3.00 10.30 3.44
CA VAL A 106 -2.87 9.15 4.34
C VAL A 106 -3.17 9.53 5.78
N CYS A 107 -3.62 8.56 6.55
CA CYS A 107 -3.81 8.70 7.98
C CYS A 107 -2.56 8.29 8.74
N VAL A 108 -2.08 9.17 9.62
CA VAL A 108 -0.79 9.02 10.30
C VAL A 108 -0.99 8.90 11.80
N ARG A 109 -0.35 7.90 12.43
CA ARG A 109 -0.43 7.67 13.87
C ARG A 109 0.30 8.79 14.58
N THR A 110 -0.32 9.36 15.60
CA THR A 110 0.21 10.52 16.34
C THR A 110 0.88 10.13 17.67
N THR A 111 0.81 8.86 18.07
CA THR A 111 1.27 8.37 19.37
C THR A 111 2.08 7.07 19.24
N GLY A 112 2.91 6.81 20.25
CA GLY A 112 3.74 5.62 20.33
C GLY A 112 5.03 5.72 19.51
N PRO A 113 5.81 4.63 19.43
CA PRO A 113 7.05 4.61 18.66
C PRO A 113 6.76 4.70 17.14
N PRO A 114 7.72 5.21 16.34
CA PRO A 114 7.63 5.17 14.88
C PRO A 114 7.63 3.74 14.35
N SER A 115 6.93 3.50 13.25
CA SER A 115 6.80 2.17 12.66
C SER A 115 8.06 1.69 11.92
N ASP A 116 8.92 2.62 11.46
CA ASP A 116 10.17 2.28 10.73
C ASP A 116 11.41 2.16 11.61
N GLN A 117 11.36 2.69 12.84
CA GLN A 117 12.51 2.65 13.73
C GLN A 117 12.49 1.33 14.47
N ALA A 118 13.60 0.59 14.39
CA ALA A 118 13.85 -0.49 15.33
C ALA A 118 13.59 0.05 16.75
N LEU A 119 12.90 -0.75 17.57
CA LEU A 119 12.46 -0.44 18.93
C LEU A 119 13.58 0.07 19.88
N ASP A 120 14.84 0.06 19.42
CA ASP A 120 16.05 0.29 20.19
C ASP A 120 16.62 1.72 20.10
N ASN A 121 15.94 2.69 19.46
CA ASN A 121 16.39 4.09 19.51
C ASN A 121 15.69 4.86 20.65
N PRO A 122 16.36 5.17 21.78
CA PRO A 122 15.75 5.78 22.96
C PRO A 122 15.33 7.25 22.79
N ALA A 123 15.58 7.87 21.64
CA ALA A 123 15.33 9.29 21.38
C ALA A 123 14.03 9.60 20.61
N HIS A 124 13.09 8.64 20.50
CA HIS A 124 11.81 8.90 19.84
C HIS A 124 10.85 9.66 20.77
N ARG A 125 10.17 10.67 20.23
CA ARG A 125 9.28 11.59 21.00
C ARG A 125 7.88 11.00 21.26
N ASN A 126 7.69 9.70 21.05
CA ASN A 126 6.38 9.01 21.10
C ASN A 126 5.30 9.67 20.23
N ARG A 127 5.69 10.22 19.07
CA ARG A 127 4.81 10.95 18.13
C ARG A 127 4.28 10.08 16.98
N GLY A 128 4.30 8.77 17.15
CA GLY A 128 3.93 7.81 16.11
C GLY A 128 4.77 8.01 14.85
N ASP A 129 4.10 8.15 13.71
CA ASP A 129 4.72 8.24 12.39
C ASP A 129 4.77 9.68 11.84
N LEU A 130 4.49 10.69 12.68
CA LEU A 130 4.44 12.10 12.25
C LEU A 130 5.76 12.64 11.70
N ASP A 131 6.89 12.11 12.16
CA ASP A 131 8.23 12.58 11.80
C ASP A 131 8.78 11.90 10.52
N HIS A 132 7.94 11.17 9.78
CA HIS A 132 8.34 10.52 8.54
C HIS A 132 8.71 11.54 7.45
N PRO A 133 9.87 11.42 6.77
CA PRO A 133 10.43 12.48 5.94
C PRO A 133 9.59 12.84 4.70
N ASN A 134 8.74 11.94 4.25
CA ASN A 134 7.90 12.14 3.06
C ASN A 134 6.48 12.64 3.40
N LEU A 135 6.23 13.02 4.64
CA LEU A 135 4.93 13.56 5.08
C LEU A 135 4.95 15.08 5.13
N GLU A 136 3.83 15.69 4.73
CA GLU A 136 3.58 17.12 4.89
C GLU A 136 2.18 17.35 5.47
N GLU A 137 2.05 18.40 6.27
CA GLU A 137 0.76 18.84 6.79
C GLU A 137 -0.05 19.56 5.69
N TYR A 138 -1.38 19.55 5.83
CA TYR A 138 -2.21 20.36 4.96
C TYR A 138 -2.24 21.81 5.45
N THR A 139 -1.94 22.76 4.56
CA THR A 139 -2.07 24.19 4.83
C THR A 139 -3.52 24.52 5.23
N GLY A 140 -3.70 25.24 6.34
CA GLY A 140 -5.04 25.59 6.84
C GLY A 140 -5.75 24.49 7.63
N CYS A 141 -5.14 23.32 7.82
CA CYS A 141 -5.66 22.28 8.72
C CYS A 141 -4.86 22.23 10.03
N PRO A 142 -5.52 22.19 11.21
CA PRO A 142 -4.80 22.06 12.47
C PRO A 142 -3.95 20.77 12.52
N PRO A 143 -2.72 20.80 13.05
CA PRO A 143 -1.80 19.66 13.01
C PRO A 143 -2.38 18.38 13.62
N VAL A 144 -3.19 18.49 14.68
CA VAL A 144 -3.78 17.35 15.40
C VAL A 144 -5.22 17.03 14.99
N SER A 145 -5.73 17.67 13.93
CA SER A 145 -7.11 17.45 13.48
C SER A 145 -7.27 16.09 12.82
N MET A 146 -8.32 15.36 13.20
CA MET A 146 -8.71 14.10 12.55
C MET A 146 -9.42 14.32 11.20
N ALA A 147 -9.81 15.57 10.89
CA ALA A 147 -10.46 15.94 9.63
C ALA A 147 -9.99 17.31 9.14
N CYS A 148 -9.81 17.43 7.82
CA CYS A 148 -9.43 18.66 7.14
C CYS A 148 -10.44 18.97 6.03
N SER A 149 -10.91 20.22 5.96
CA SER A 149 -11.84 20.68 4.92
C SER A 149 -11.21 21.82 4.14
N PHE A 150 -11.35 21.79 2.82
CA PHE A 150 -10.77 22.73 1.87
C PHE A 150 -11.92 23.27 1.00
N PRO A 151 -12.50 24.43 1.36
CA PRO A 151 -13.52 25.08 0.54
C PRO A 151 -12.96 25.48 -0.83
N LEU A 152 -13.86 25.64 -1.80
CA LEU A 152 -13.54 26.10 -3.16
C LEU A 152 -13.20 27.60 -3.19
#